data_AF-A0A972SQ01-F1
#
_entry.id   AF-A0A972SQ01-F1
#
_cell.length_a   1.000
_cell.length_b   1.000
_cell.length_c   1.000
_cell.angle_alpha   90.00
_cell.angle_beta   90.00
_cell.angle_gamma   90.00
#
_symmetry.space_group_name_H-M   'P 1'
#
loop_
_entity.id
_entity.type
_entity.pdbx_description
1 polymer ?
#
loop_
_entity_poly.entity_id
_entity_poly.type
_entity_poly.pdbx_seq_one_letter_code
_entity_poly.pdbx_strand_id
1 'polypeptide(L)'
;MAEIFLSAAFAFVFLSVAVLLAFLYVYRRKLSGSRRAFKDLAEKLNGRVIRKSLFTGDLLEGLHDGVPFTCRYFLGSKNSPPSLTILVRISCADRITIREEAWYDRFAKRIGLVAELQTGDPSFDNAYFFDTDRSDVFLPYLSEPSRRQQIDGLFNMGSPIREIVFDKKGIRIVLSPLKVDALAAVQADRYLDGLLSLSGGLADAGHPLSYGPSLFPGTLRPPVSPAGLVLLFSFIGLLILGGAVCLGFGLSEYEPLGNRLILNALAISAPAALVFLYLAFRWIRGRSTSHRIYLLALILSLVGFPLALTGSAVVTNGYLDQGVETTRDVPVTDRYVTKNKDSRTYYLTFPSWQHPGETDRLSVTVDLFRTVRPGDRIIIRTKPGFWQEEWIAGIERKAAGEHRDDASAGIPLHLVDIRFYEGGTSNVPIDNRRYASEFSRDASRYIWCQVNMENGLWQDKSRLYTFDWQYIHSDGSIQGELTLPFTVRKDWRTAWVSHSWGWDEPGHWPGGRYRVVILVDGKPFGEGTFTIR
;
A
#
# COMPACT_ATOMS: atom_id res chain seq x y z
N MET A 1 7.15 10.71 33.92
CA MET A 1 7.13 10.74 32.45
C MET A 1 8.53 10.93 31.86
N ALA A 2 9.27 12.00 32.18
CA ALA A 2 10.62 12.23 31.63
C ALA A 2 11.66 11.13 31.94
N GLU A 3 11.70 10.57 33.15
CA GLU A 3 12.63 9.47 33.49
C GLU A 3 12.34 8.15 32.75
N ILE A 4 11.07 7.89 32.44
CA ILE A 4 10.66 6.71 31.66
C ILE A 4 11.11 6.87 30.20
N PHE A 5 11.02 8.08 29.64
CA PHE A 5 11.53 8.36 28.30
C PHE A 5 13.06 8.26 28.21
N LEU A 6 13.78 8.76 29.23
CA LEU A 6 15.25 8.72 29.24
C LEU A 6 15.78 7.28 29.35
N SER A 7 15.20 6.47 30.24
CA SER A 7 15.56 5.04 30.38
C SER A 7 15.25 4.22 29.13
N ALA A 8 14.10 4.46 28.48
CA ALA A 8 13.76 3.82 27.21
C ALA A 8 14.73 4.21 26.07
N ALA A 9 15.14 5.47 26.00
CA ALA A 9 16.12 5.93 25.02
C ALA A 9 17.50 5.29 25.22
N PHE A 10 17.99 5.20 26.47
CA PHE A 10 19.25 4.51 26.78
C PHE A 10 19.21 3.02 26.45
N ALA A 11 18.10 2.33 26.77
CA ALA A 11 17.92 0.94 26.42
C ALA A 11 17.92 0.72 24.90
N PHE A 12 17.28 1.62 24.13
CA PHE A 12 17.28 1.57 22.67
C PHE A 12 18.67 1.79 22.07
N VAL A 13 19.43 2.77 22.59
CA VAL A 13 20.81 3.03 22.14
C VAL A 13 21.71 1.82 22.47
N PHE A 14 21.62 1.29 23.68
CA PHE A 14 22.41 0.13 24.09
C PHE A 14 22.09 -1.12 23.25
N LEU A 15 20.80 -1.38 23.00
CA LEU A 15 20.37 -2.48 22.14
C LEU A 15 20.86 -2.27 20.70
N SER A 16 20.78 -1.06 20.16
CA SER A 16 21.27 -0.73 18.83
C SER A 16 22.79 -0.93 18.71
N VAL A 17 23.55 -0.52 19.72
CA VAL A 17 25.01 -0.73 19.78
C VAL A 17 25.34 -2.21 19.91
N ALA A 18 24.63 -2.97 20.75
CA ALA A 18 24.82 -4.42 20.87
C ALA A 18 24.52 -5.17 19.57
N VAL A 19 23.43 -4.83 18.88
CA VAL A 19 23.09 -5.39 17.56
C VAL A 19 24.15 -5.04 16.52
N LEU A 20 24.65 -3.79 16.52
CA LEU A 20 25.73 -3.37 15.63
C LEU A 20 27.03 -4.13 15.93
N LEU A 21 27.41 -4.30 17.19
CA LEU A 21 28.61 -5.05 17.58
C LEU A 21 28.48 -6.54 17.24
N ALA A 22 27.32 -7.15 17.47
CA ALA A 22 27.05 -8.53 17.08
C ALA A 22 27.11 -8.70 15.55
N PHE A 23 26.53 -7.76 14.79
CA PHE A 23 26.63 -7.72 13.34
C PHE A 23 28.09 -7.58 12.88
N LEU A 24 28.86 -6.65 13.46
CA LEU A 24 30.28 -6.45 13.16
C LEU A 24 31.12 -7.68 13.52
N TYR A 25 30.80 -8.39 14.59
CA TYR A 25 31.47 -9.63 14.99
C TYR A 25 31.19 -10.76 13.99
N VAL A 26 29.91 -10.99 13.64
CA VAL A 26 29.51 -11.99 12.63
C VAL A 26 30.12 -11.66 11.28
N TYR A 27 30.10 -10.38 10.89
CA TYR A 27 30.70 -9.90 9.65
C TYR A 27 32.24 -10.11 9.65
N ARG A 28 32.93 -9.78 10.74
CA ARG A 28 34.37 -10.05 10.90
C ARG A 28 34.71 -11.54 10.85
N ARG A 29 33.89 -12.40 11.48
CA ARG A 29 34.09 -13.85 11.48
C ARG A 29 33.91 -14.45 10.08
N LYS A 30 32.93 -13.97 9.31
CA LYS A 30 32.78 -14.37 7.89
C LYS A 30 33.96 -13.89 7.03
N LEU A 31 34.40 -12.65 7.25
CA LEU A 31 35.57 -12.07 6.56
C LEU A 31 36.88 -12.80 6.86
N SER A 32 37.08 -13.30 8.09
CA SER A 32 38.32 -14.01 8.43
C SER A 32 38.44 -15.34 7.69
N GLY A 33 37.32 -16.06 7.50
CA GLY A 33 37.27 -17.27 6.69
C GLY A 33 37.62 -17.00 5.24
N SER A 34 37.00 -15.99 4.62
CA SER A 34 37.32 -15.61 3.24
C SER A 34 38.76 -15.16 3.08
N ARG A 35 39.32 -14.47 4.08
CA ARG A 35 40.70 -13.99 4.03
C ARG A 35 41.72 -15.12 4.03
N ARG A 36 41.47 -16.22 4.75
CA ARG A 36 42.36 -17.38 4.72
C ARG A 36 42.36 -18.02 3.33
N ALA A 37 41.18 -18.37 2.81
CA ALA A 37 41.05 -18.95 1.48
C ALA A 37 41.63 -18.04 0.38
N PHE A 38 41.49 -16.72 0.52
CA PHE A 38 42.02 -15.76 -0.44
C PHE A 38 43.54 -15.56 -0.35
N LYS A 39 44.14 -15.77 0.83
CA LYS A 39 45.60 -15.86 0.98
C LYS A 39 46.15 -17.13 0.34
N ASP A 40 45.47 -18.26 0.51
CA ASP A 40 45.87 -19.52 -0.12
C ASP A 40 45.83 -19.39 -1.65
N LEU A 41 44.80 -18.69 -2.18
CA LEU A 41 44.73 -18.34 -3.61
C LEU A 41 45.86 -17.39 -4.04
N ALA A 42 46.24 -16.44 -3.18
CA ALA A 42 47.34 -15.52 -3.45
C ALA A 42 48.67 -16.24 -3.60
N GLU A 43 48.94 -17.18 -2.71
CA GLU A 43 50.17 -17.98 -2.71
C GLU A 43 50.28 -18.83 -3.98
N LYS A 44 49.17 -19.48 -4.39
CA LYS A 44 49.12 -20.24 -5.65
C LYS A 44 49.41 -19.40 -6.90
N LEU A 45 48.99 -18.14 -6.90
CA LEU A 45 49.13 -17.23 -8.04
C LEU A 45 50.35 -16.32 -7.95
N ASN A 46 51.27 -16.55 -6.99
CA ASN A 46 52.41 -15.67 -6.71
C ASN A 46 52.00 -14.18 -6.57
N GLY A 47 50.81 -13.94 -6.01
CA GLY A 47 50.20 -12.62 -5.87
C GLY A 47 50.28 -12.06 -4.45
N ARG A 48 49.90 -10.79 -4.31
CA ARG A 48 49.82 -10.07 -3.03
C ARG A 48 48.37 -9.67 -2.74
N VAL A 49 47.93 -9.90 -1.50
CA VAL A 49 46.62 -9.44 -1.02
C VAL A 49 46.75 -8.00 -0.49
N ILE A 50 46.03 -7.08 -1.12
CA ILE A 50 45.87 -5.68 -0.70
C ILE A 50 44.50 -5.45 -0.10
N ARG A 51 44.49 -4.82 1.07
CA ARG A 51 43.26 -4.43 1.74
C ARG A 51 42.82 -3.05 1.25
N LYS A 52 41.72 -2.97 0.49
CA LYS A 52 41.16 -1.68 0.03
C LYS A 52 40.19 -1.05 1.04
N SER A 53 39.21 -1.79 1.56
CA SER A 53 38.31 -1.30 2.62
C SER A 53 37.56 -2.44 3.32
N LEU A 54 36.90 -2.13 4.44
CA LEU A 54 36.01 -3.07 5.15
C LEU A 54 34.79 -3.52 4.33
N PHE A 55 34.39 -2.75 3.32
CA PHE A 55 33.19 -2.98 2.52
C PHE A 55 33.51 -3.50 1.11
N THR A 56 34.67 -3.14 0.56
CA THR A 56 35.05 -3.53 -0.80
C THR A 56 35.69 -4.92 -0.88
N GLY A 57 36.05 -5.50 0.26
CA GLY A 57 36.71 -6.80 0.35
C GLY A 57 38.22 -6.70 0.08
N ASP A 58 38.90 -7.83 0.23
CA ASP A 58 40.31 -7.98 -0.10
C ASP A 58 40.48 -8.04 -1.62
N LEU A 59 41.54 -7.41 -2.14
CA LEU A 59 41.94 -7.42 -3.54
C LEU A 59 43.23 -8.21 -3.66
N LEU A 60 43.26 -9.21 -4.53
CA LEU A 60 44.48 -9.89 -4.91
C LEU A 60 45.02 -9.19 -6.15
N GLU A 61 46.33 -8.92 -6.20
CA GLU A 61 46.99 -8.46 -7.42
C GLU A 61 48.32 -9.19 -7.60
N GLY A 62 48.72 -9.36 -8.86
CA GLY A 62 49.95 -10.05 -9.22
C GLY A 62 50.27 -9.91 -10.70
N LEU A 63 51.29 -10.64 -11.14
CA LEU A 63 51.66 -10.78 -12.54
C LEU A 63 51.45 -12.23 -12.96
N HIS A 64 50.81 -12.45 -14.09
CA HIS A 64 50.64 -13.76 -14.72
C HIS A 64 51.17 -13.63 -16.14
N ASP A 65 52.24 -14.37 -16.47
CA ASP A 65 53.02 -14.22 -17.72
C ASP A 65 53.39 -12.76 -18.04
N GLY A 66 53.81 -12.01 -17.02
CA GLY A 66 54.19 -10.60 -17.14
C GLY A 66 53.02 -9.62 -17.27
N VAL A 67 51.78 -10.11 -17.34
CA VAL A 67 50.59 -9.26 -17.44
C VAL A 67 49.97 -9.03 -16.04
N PRO A 68 49.68 -7.78 -15.67
CA PRO A 68 49.02 -7.50 -14.40
C PRO A 68 47.60 -8.07 -14.34
N PHE A 69 47.31 -8.80 -13.26
CA PHE A 69 45.97 -9.27 -12.96
C PHE A 69 45.49 -8.81 -11.59
N THR A 70 44.18 -8.84 -11.39
CA THR A 70 43.57 -8.69 -10.08
C THR A 70 42.46 -9.71 -9.87
N CYS A 71 42.39 -10.30 -8.68
CA CYS A 71 41.21 -11.07 -8.26
C CYS A 71 40.48 -10.34 -7.14
N ARG A 72 39.15 -10.45 -7.10
CA ARG A 72 38.33 -9.85 -6.05
C ARG A 72 37.18 -10.77 -5.69
N TYR A 73 37.07 -11.09 -4.41
CA TYR A 73 35.97 -11.90 -3.90
C TYR A 73 34.88 -11.04 -3.26
N PHE A 74 33.64 -11.31 -3.61
CA PHE A 74 32.44 -10.69 -3.05
C PHE A 74 31.67 -11.74 -2.24
N LEU A 75 31.41 -11.43 -0.96
CA LEU A 75 30.77 -12.35 0.00
C LEU A 75 29.28 -12.65 -0.30
N GLY A 76 28.68 -11.96 -1.25
CA GLY A 76 27.25 -12.04 -1.53
C GLY A 76 26.41 -11.24 -0.52
N SER A 77 25.16 -11.01 -0.88
CA SER A 77 24.10 -10.42 -0.05
C SER A 77 22.83 -11.27 -0.17
N LYS A 78 21.73 -10.85 0.47
CA LYS A 78 20.42 -11.52 0.32
C LYS A 78 19.99 -11.65 -1.15
N ASN A 79 20.37 -10.67 -1.99
CA ASN A 79 19.92 -10.56 -3.39
C ASN A 79 21.08 -10.72 -4.39
N SER A 80 22.27 -11.10 -3.94
CA SER A 80 23.42 -11.26 -4.82
C SER A 80 24.25 -12.44 -4.35
N PRO A 81 24.42 -13.49 -5.16
CA PRO A 81 25.25 -14.61 -4.76
C PRO A 81 26.71 -14.18 -4.56
N PRO A 82 27.48 -14.92 -3.73
CA PRO A 82 28.91 -14.70 -3.64
C PRO A 82 29.58 -14.95 -4.98
N SER A 83 30.67 -14.23 -5.26
CA SER A 83 31.34 -14.28 -6.56
C SER A 83 32.82 -13.97 -6.48
N LEU A 84 33.62 -14.60 -7.34
CA LEU A 84 35.02 -14.24 -7.57
C LEU A 84 35.15 -13.58 -8.95
N THR A 85 35.72 -12.38 -9.00
CA THR A 85 36.08 -11.72 -10.25
C THR A 85 37.58 -11.84 -10.47
N ILE A 86 38.00 -12.38 -11.62
CA ILE A 86 39.40 -12.41 -12.05
C ILE A 86 39.50 -11.48 -13.25
N LEU A 87 40.42 -10.52 -13.23
CA LEU A 87 40.59 -9.46 -14.24
C LEU A 87 42.04 -9.43 -14.68
N VAL A 88 42.28 -9.55 -15.98
CA VAL A 88 43.57 -9.31 -16.62
C VAL A 88 43.55 -7.91 -17.25
N ARG A 89 44.55 -7.07 -16.94
CA ARG A 89 44.56 -5.64 -17.32
C ARG A 89 45.04 -5.42 -18.76
N ILE A 90 44.26 -5.88 -19.73
CA ILE A 90 44.50 -5.65 -21.16
C ILE A 90 43.37 -4.81 -21.74
N SER A 91 43.68 -3.58 -22.14
CA SER A 91 42.66 -2.65 -22.65
C SER A 91 41.98 -3.21 -23.90
N CYS A 92 40.66 -3.28 -23.87
CA CYS A 92 39.84 -3.63 -25.04
C CYS A 92 39.31 -2.36 -25.72
N ALA A 93 39.12 -2.41 -27.04
CA ALA A 93 38.61 -1.28 -27.82
C ALA A 93 37.20 -0.87 -27.38
N ASP A 94 36.36 -1.87 -27.11
CA ASP A 94 34.96 -1.67 -26.72
C ASP A 94 34.50 -2.68 -25.66
N ARG A 95 33.24 -2.54 -25.24
CA ARG A 95 32.64 -3.43 -24.26
C ARG A 95 31.82 -4.55 -24.91
N ILE A 96 32.10 -5.78 -24.51
CA ILE A 96 31.21 -6.94 -24.73
C ILE A 96 31.10 -7.74 -23.44
N THR A 97 29.91 -8.21 -23.14
CA THR A 97 29.67 -9.16 -22.04
C THR A 97 29.11 -10.45 -22.63
N ILE A 98 29.78 -11.56 -22.33
CA ILE A 98 29.44 -12.91 -22.76
C ILE A 98 28.95 -13.67 -21.54
N ARG A 99 27.81 -14.35 -21.64
CA ARG A 99 27.24 -15.16 -20.57
C ARG A 99 26.46 -16.31 -21.17
N GLU A 100 26.12 -17.34 -20.39
CA GLU A 100 25.20 -18.36 -20.86
C GLU A 100 23.83 -17.75 -21.24
N GLU A 101 23.24 -18.25 -22.31
CA GLU A 101 21.96 -17.77 -22.80
C GLU A 101 20.82 -18.24 -21.89
N ALA A 102 20.10 -17.27 -21.30
CA ALA A 102 18.95 -17.58 -20.47
C ALA A 102 17.70 -17.83 -21.33
N TRP A 103 16.70 -18.49 -20.75
CA TRP A 103 15.42 -18.73 -21.44
C TRP A 103 14.73 -17.43 -21.91
N TYR A 104 14.86 -16.34 -21.14
CA TYR A 104 14.25 -15.06 -21.49
C TYR A 104 14.99 -14.34 -22.62
N ASP A 105 16.28 -14.61 -22.81
CA ASP A 105 17.04 -14.10 -23.95
C ASP A 105 16.54 -14.75 -25.23
N ARG A 106 16.40 -16.08 -25.23
CA ARG A 106 15.83 -16.86 -26.35
C ARG A 106 14.44 -16.35 -26.73
N PHE A 107 13.60 -16.10 -25.73
CA PHE A 107 12.28 -15.50 -25.97
C PHE A 107 12.39 -14.11 -26.61
N ALA A 108 13.25 -13.24 -26.08
CA ALA A 108 13.46 -11.89 -26.60
C ALA A 108 14.02 -11.88 -28.04
N LYS A 109 14.94 -12.80 -28.36
CA LYS A 109 15.44 -13.03 -29.73
C LYS A 109 14.31 -13.47 -30.65
N ARG A 110 13.51 -14.47 -30.22
CA ARG A 110 12.39 -15.02 -30.99
C ARG A 110 11.33 -13.98 -31.37
N ILE A 111 11.04 -13.04 -30.49
CA ILE A 111 10.08 -11.95 -30.77
C ILE A 111 10.72 -10.75 -31.50
N GLY A 112 12.03 -10.77 -31.76
CA GLY A 112 12.75 -9.69 -32.43
C GLY A 112 12.95 -8.45 -31.56
N LEU A 113 12.93 -8.59 -30.23
CA LEU A 113 13.19 -7.48 -29.30
C LEU A 113 14.68 -7.15 -29.22
N VAL A 114 15.51 -8.19 -29.26
CA VAL A 114 16.97 -8.11 -29.20
C VAL A 114 17.53 -8.45 -30.57
N ALA A 115 18.39 -7.58 -31.08
CA ALA A 115 19.30 -7.93 -32.16
C ALA A 115 20.65 -8.22 -31.51
N GLU A 116 21.06 -9.48 -31.57
CA GLU A 116 22.31 -9.94 -31.00
C GLU A 116 23.32 -10.20 -32.10
N LEU A 117 24.61 -10.07 -31.78
CA LEU A 117 25.69 -10.58 -32.59
C LEU A 117 25.53 -12.09 -32.81
N GLN A 118 25.63 -12.54 -34.05
CA GLN A 118 25.61 -13.96 -34.43
C GLN A 118 26.97 -14.31 -35.01
N THR A 119 27.64 -15.33 -34.47
CA THR A 119 28.98 -15.74 -34.90
C THR A 119 28.96 -16.61 -36.16
N GLY A 120 27.78 -17.09 -36.56
CA GLY A 120 27.61 -18.01 -37.69
C GLY A 120 27.72 -19.49 -37.29
N ASP A 121 27.92 -19.77 -36.00
CA ASP A 121 27.91 -21.11 -35.41
C ASP A 121 26.67 -21.25 -34.53
N PRO A 122 25.61 -21.94 -35.01
CA PRO A 122 24.36 -22.06 -34.26
C PRO A 122 24.52 -22.75 -32.90
N SER A 123 25.51 -23.62 -32.73
CA SER A 123 25.72 -24.29 -31.44
C SER A 123 26.22 -23.30 -30.39
N PHE A 124 27.15 -22.44 -30.78
CA PHE A 124 27.72 -21.40 -29.93
C PHE A 124 26.74 -20.25 -29.69
N ASP A 125 26.03 -19.80 -30.73
CA ASP A 125 25.07 -18.69 -30.69
C ASP A 125 23.81 -19.01 -29.84
N ASN A 126 23.48 -20.31 -29.66
CA ASN A 126 22.43 -20.78 -28.76
C ASN A 126 22.92 -21.06 -27.33
N ALA A 127 24.24 -21.22 -27.13
CA ALA A 127 24.83 -21.48 -25.83
C ALA A 127 25.10 -20.17 -25.07
N TYR A 128 25.51 -19.13 -25.79
CA TYR A 128 25.95 -17.88 -25.20
C TYR A 128 25.14 -16.67 -25.67
N PHE A 129 25.00 -15.70 -24.77
CA PHE A 129 24.42 -14.41 -25.04
C PHE A 129 25.49 -13.31 -25.09
N PHE A 130 25.47 -12.49 -26.14
CA PHE A 130 26.40 -11.37 -26.36
C PHE A 130 25.74 -10.03 -26.10
N ASP A 131 26.16 -9.35 -25.04
CA ASP A 131 25.73 -7.99 -24.71
C ASP A 131 26.80 -6.97 -25.16
N THR A 132 26.62 -6.41 -26.36
CA THR A 132 27.46 -5.35 -26.93
C THR A 132 26.66 -4.44 -27.84
N ASP A 133 27.02 -3.16 -27.88
CA ASP A 133 26.52 -2.18 -28.85
C ASP A 133 27.42 -2.10 -30.10
N ARG A 134 28.55 -2.84 -30.14
CA ARG A 134 29.60 -2.76 -31.16
C ARG A 134 29.88 -4.12 -31.79
N SER A 135 28.83 -4.68 -32.40
CA SER A 135 28.93 -5.97 -33.08
C SER A 135 29.94 -5.96 -34.22
N ASP A 136 30.15 -4.81 -34.86
CA ASP A 136 31.15 -4.60 -35.91
C ASP A 136 32.59 -4.91 -35.44
N VAL A 137 32.91 -4.61 -34.18
CA VAL A 137 34.25 -4.83 -33.61
C VAL A 137 34.45 -6.29 -33.20
N PHE A 138 33.43 -6.89 -32.57
CA PHE A 138 33.56 -8.23 -31.99
C PHE A 138 33.22 -9.36 -32.96
N LEU A 139 32.46 -9.10 -34.03
CA LEU A 139 32.06 -10.15 -34.97
C LEU A 139 33.28 -10.79 -35.69
N PRO A 140 34.23 -10.03 -36.27
CA PRO A 140 35.41 -10.66 -36.89
C PRO A 140 36.22 -11.49 -35.89
N TYR A 141 36.39 -10.97 -34.67
CA TYR A 141 37.09 -11.67 -33.59
C TYR A 141 36.38 -12.97 -33.19
N LEU A 142 35.06 -12.96 -33.00
CA LEU A 142 34.28 -14.14 -32.61
C LEU A 142 33.97 -15.10 -33.77
N SER A 143 34.19 -14.67 -35.02
CA SER A 143 34.06 -15.52 -36.20
C SER A 143 35.18 -16.56 -36.30
N GLU A 144 36.29 -16.37 -35.60
CA GLU A 144 37.38 -17.34 -35.53
C GLU A 144 37.00 -18.56 -34.64
N PRO A 145 36.99 -19.81 -35.16
CA PRO A 145 36.57 -20.98 -34.40
C PRO A 145 37.39 -21.25 -33.13
N SER A 146 38.70 -20.94 -33.17
CA SER A 146 39.61 -21.10 -32.02
C SER A 146 39.16 -20.24 -30.83
N ARG A 147 38.63 -19.04 -31.07
CA ARG A 147 38.13 -18.11 -30.04
C ARG A 147 36.86 -18.62 -29.40
N ARG A 148 35.94 -19.15 -30.21
CA ARG A 148 34.72 -19.78 -29.70
C ARG A 148 35.04 -20.98 -28.82
N GLN A 149 35.98 -21.83 -29.24
CA GLN A 149 36.46 -22.96 -28.45
C GLN A 149 37.13 -22.52 -27.13
N GLN A 150 37.91 -21.44 -27.14
CA GLN A 150 38.51 -20.87 -25.92
C GLN A 150 37.44 -20.37 -24.94
N ILE A 151 36.42 -19.66 -25.44
CA ILE A 151 35.30 -19.19 -24.63
C ILE A 151 34.54 -20.38 -24.03
N ASP A 152 34.20 -21.38 -24.86
CA ASP A 152 33.50 -22.58 -24.41
C ASP A 152 34.32 -23.36 -23.36
N GLY A 153 35.62 -23.50 -23.59
CA GLY A 153 36.55 -24.11 -22.64
C GLY A 153 36.60 -23.41 -21.29
N LEU A 154 36.46 -22.07 -21.25
CA LEU A 154 36.35 -21.33 -19.99
C LEU A 154 35.04 -21.67 -19.25
N PHE A 155 33.88 -21.63 -19.93
CA PHE A 155 32.58 -21.99 -19.32
C PHE A 155 32.53 -23.43 -18.83
N ASN A 156 33.25 -24.34 -19.48
CA ASN A 156 33.31 -25.75 -19.13
C ASN A 156 34.45 -26.12 -18.14
N MET A 157 35.17 -25.15 -17.57
CA MET A 157 36.34 -25.38 -16.68
C MET A 157 35.96 -25.80 -15.24
N GLY A 158 34.68 -26.00 -14.95
CA GLY A 158 34.17 -26.65 -13.74
C GLY A 158 33.69 -25.71 -12.62
N SER A 159 34.08 -24.43 -12.63
CA SER A 159 33.46 -23.42 -11.75
C SER A 159 32.32 -22.72 -12.50
N PRO A 160 31.20 -22.37 -11.85
CA PRO A 160 30.10 -21.69 -12.50
C PRO A 160 30.52 -20.28 -12.94
N ILE A 161 30.61 -20.04 -14.24
CA ILE A 161 30.83 -18.73 -14.80
C ILE A 161 29.49 -18.02 -14.98
N ARG A 162 29.39 -16.82 -14.42
CA ARG A 162 28.25 -15.93 -14.66
C ARG A 162 28.43 -15.12 -15.95
N GLU A 163 29.61 -14.53 -16.14
CA GLU A 163 29.90 -13.70 -17.30
C GLU A 163 31.41 -13.53 -17.54
N ILE A 164 31.78 -13.32 -18.81
CA ILE A 164 33.08 -12.82 -19.27
C ILE A 164 32.85 -11.42 -19.84
N VAL A 165 33.60 -10.43 -19.38
CA VAL A 165 33.45 -9.03 -19.78
C VAL A 165 34.77 -8.52 -20.32
N PHE A 166 34.72 -7.99 -21.53
CA PHE A 166 35.78 -7.20 -22.15
C PHE A 166 35.39 -5.74 -21.96
N ASP A 167 36.27 -4.92 -21.39
CA ASP A 167 36.07 -3.49 -21.27
C ASP A 167 37.41 -2.73 -21.27
N LYS A 168 37.36 -1.40 -21.14
CA LYS A 168 38.57 -0.55 -21.15
C LYS A 168 39.57 -0.88 -20.02
N LYS A 169 39.15 -1.58 -18.97
CA LYS A 169 40.02 -1.96 -17.85
C LYS A 169 40.72 -3.28 -18.07
N GLY A 170 40.22 -4.12 -18.97
CA GLY A 170 40.69 -5.49 -19.09
C GLY A 170 39.66 -6.47 -19.62
N ILE A 171 40.07 -7.74 -19.60
CA ILE A 171 39.20 -8.89 -19.76
C ILE A 171 38.99 -9.48 -18.38
N ARG A 172 37.75 -9.62 -17.93
CA ARG A 172 37.42 -10.23 -16.65
C ARG A 172 36.41 -11.35 -16.78
N ILE A 173 36.51 -12.28 -15.86
CA ILE A 173 35.57 -13.38 -15.67
C ILE A 173 34.95 -13.27 -14.28
N VAL A 174 33.67 -13.55 -14.17
CA VAL A 174 32.92 -13.52 -12.91
C VAL A 174 32.42 -14.93 -12.62
N LEU A 175 33.00 -15.57 -11.63
CA LEU A 175 32.57 -16.89 -11.14
C LEU A 175 31.45 -16.68 -10.12
N SER A 176 30.24 -17.16 -10.38
CA SER A 176 29.11 -17.03 -9.47
C SER A 176 27.99 -18.04 -9.78
N PRO A 177 27.35 -18.66 -8.77
CA PRO A 177 27.64 -18.52 -7.34
C PRO A 177 28.93 -19.28 -6.94
N LEU A 178 29.82 -18.62 -6.20
CA LEU A 178 31.05 -19.25 -5.69
C LEU A 178 31.15 -19.04 -4.18
N LYS A 179 31.01 -20.11 -3.40
CA LYS A 179 31.11 -20.05 -1.94
C LYS A 179 32.57 -19.91 -1.48
N VAL A 180 32.76 -19.42 -0.26
CA VAL A 180 34.08 -19.14 0.32
C VAL A 180 34.95 -20.39 0.41
N ASP A 181 34.36 -21.51 0.82
CA ASP A 181 34.99 -22.82 0.95
C ASP A 181 35.46 -23.40 -0.39
N ALA A 182 34.82 -23.02 -1.49
CA ALA A 182 35.23 -23.42 -2.83
C ALA A 182 36.38 -22.58 -3.42
N LEU A 183 36.74 -21.42 -2.82
CA LEU A 183 37.77 -20.52 -3.36
C LEU A 183 39.12 -21.21 -3.53
N ALA A 184 39.54 -22.03 -2.57
CA ALA A 184 40.83 -22.71 -2.61
C ALA A 184 40.90 -23.77 -3.73
N ALA A 185 39.76 -24.26 -4.21
CA ALA A 185 39.66 -25.25 -5.28
C ALA A 185 39.57 -24.61 -6.68
N VAL A 186 39.43 -23.29 -6.77
CA VAL A 186 39.41 -22.59 -8.07
C VAL A 186 40.78 -22.68 -8.73
N GLN A 187 40.80 -23.20 -9.96
CA GLN A 187 41.98 -23.25 -10.84
C GLN A 187 42.21 -21.87 -11.49
N ALA A 188 42.49 -20.86 -10.68
CA ALA A 188 42.56 -19.46 -11.11
C ALA A 188 43.69 -19.19 -12.12
N ASP A 189 44.76 -19.96 -12.07
CA ASP A 189 45.85 -20.01 -13.05
C ASP A 189 45.31 -20.33 -14.46
N ARG A 190 44.49 -21.37 -14.59
CA ARG A 190 43.88 -21.74 -15.88
C ARG A 190 42.90 -20.69 -16.41
N TYR A 191 42.18 -20.01 -15.52
CA TYR A 191 41.34 -18.88 -15.92
C TYR A 191 42.18 -17.71 -16.41
N LEU A 192 43.33 -17.42 -15.78
CA LEU A 192 44.25 -16.38 -16.24
C LEU A 192 44.85 -16.75 -17.60
N ASP A 193 45.29 -18.00 -17.79
CA ASP A 193 45.78 -18.51 -19.09
C ASP A 193 44.71 -18.34 -20.18
N GLY A 194 43.47 -18.74 -19.90
CA GLY A 194 42.36 -18.59 -20.82
C GLY A 194 42.06 -17.12 -21.15
N LEU A 195 42.04 -16.23 -20.16
CA LEU A 195 41.84 -14.79 -20.36
C LEU A 195 42.98 -14.16 -21.19
N LEU A 196 44.23 -14.57 -20.95
CA LEU A 196 45.37 -14.14 -21.76
C LEU A 196 45.27 -14.67 -23.20
N SER A 197 44.87 -15.93 -23.38
CA SER A 197 44.69 -16.50 -24.72
C SER A 197 43.64 -15.71 -25.52
N LEU A 198 42.54 -15.32 -24.87
CA LEU A 198 41.50 -14.48 -25.47
C LEU A 198 42.02 -13.08 -25.81
N SER A 199 42.99 -12.54 -25.08
CA SER A 199 43.52 -11.20 -25.37
C SER A 199 44.24 -11.08 -26.72
N GLY A 200 44.76 -12.19 -27.27
CA GLY A 200 45.41 -12.20 -28.58
C GLY A 200 44.43 -11.81 -29.70
N GLY A 201 44.85 -10.95 -30.62
CA GLY A 201 44.05 -10.52 -31.78
C GLY A 201 43.00 -9.43 -31.50
N LEU A 202 42.75 -9.06 -30.23
CA LEU A 202 41.84 -7.95 -29.91
C LEU A 202 42.39 -6.58 -30.33
N ALA A 203 43.72 -6.41 -30.30
CA ALA A 203 44.37 -5.19 -30.77
C ALA A 203 44.23 -5.04 -32.29
N ASP A 204 44.37 -6.15 -33.03
CA ASP A 204 44.28 -6.17 -34.49
C ASP A 204 42.84 -5.96 -34.97
N ALA A 205 41.85 -6.48 -34.23
CA ALA A 205 40.42 -6.28 -34.50
C ALA A 205 39.94 -4.83 -34.24
N GLY A 206 40.72 -4.01 -33.53
CA GLY A 206 40.38 -2.64 -33.16
C GLY A 206 40.52 -1.62 -34.31
N HIS A 207 41.13 -2.00 -35.44
CA HIS A 207 41.14 -1.16 -36.62
C HIS A 207 39.82 -1.33 -37.38
N PRO A 208 39.00 -0.27 -37.53
CA PRO A 208 37.82 -0.34 -38.36
C PRO A 208 38.30 -0.54 -39.80
N LEU A 209 38.37 -1.78 -40.25
CA LEU A 209 38.16 -2.06 -41.65
C LEU A 209 36.81 -1.44 -41.95
N SER A 210 36.79 -0.42 -42.81
CA SER A 210 35.57 0.18 -43.34
C SER A 210 34.80 -0.93 -44.06
N TYR A 211 34.09 -1.76 -43.30
CA TYR A 211 33.12 -2.69 -43.84
C TYR A 211 32.08 -1.82 -44.52
N GLY A 212 32.06 -1.90 -45.85
CA GLY A 212 31.04 -1.24 -46.67
C GLY A 212 29.63 -1.60 -46.20
N PRO A 213 28.62 -0.82 -46.59
CA PRO A 213 27.24 -1.01 -46.17
C PRO A 213 26.84 -2.49 -46.26
N SER A 214 26.55 -3.04 -45.09
CA SER A 214 26.63 -4.46 -44.73
C SER A 214 25.77 -5.39 -45.57
N LEU A 215 26.30 -6.61 -45.79
CA LEU A 215 25.65 -7.85 -46.26
C LEU A 215 24.46 -8.34 -45.39
N PHE A 216 24.05 -7.59 -44.37
CA PHE A 216 22.89 -7.90 -43.53
C PHE A 216 21.74 -6.95 -43.85
N PRO A 217 20.61 -7.43 -44.41
CA PRO A 217 19.44 -6.63 -44.69
C PRO A 217 18.74 -6.26 -43.38
N GLY A 218 19.18 -5.17 -42.77
CA GLY A 218 18.59 -4.60 -41.56
C GLY A 218 19.48 -3.50 -41.02
N THR A 219 19.22 -2.25 -41.41
CA THR A 219 19.93 -1.07 -40.88
C THR A 219 19.88 -1.11 -39.34
N LEU A 220 21.04 -1.28 -38.70
CA LEU A 220 21.19 -1.15 -37.25
C LEU A 220 20.60 0.20 -36.85
N ARG A 221 19.47 0.18 -36.14
CA ARG A 221 18.84 1.42 -35.70
C ARG A 221 19.75 2.07 -34.66
N PRO A 222 19.93 3.40 -34.72
CA PRO A 222 20.76 4.07 -33.76
C PRO A 222 20.23 3.83 -32.34
N PRO A 223 21.12 3.73 -31.36
CA PRO A 223 20.76 3.57 -29.97
C PRO A 223 19.69 4.59 -29.53
N VAL A 224 18.57 4.16 -28.91
CA VAL A 224 17.63 5.07 -28.20
C VAL A 224 18.44 5.97 -27.26
N SER A 225 18.40 7.28 -27.52
CA SER A 225 19.18 8.22 -26.72
C SER A 225 18.81 8.10 -25.24
N PRO A 226 19.75 8.37 -24.32
CA PRO A 226 19.44 8.44 -22.89
C PRO A 226 18.23 9.35 -22.60
N ALA A 227 18.09 10.45 -23.34
CA ALA A 227 16.93 11.34 -23.28
C ALA A 227 15.61 10.63 -23.63
N GLY A 228 15.60 9.75 -24.64
CA GLY A 228 14.43 8.94 -24.98
C GLY A 228 14.02 7.98 -23.86
N LEU A 229 14.99 7.35 -23.19
CA LEU A 229 14.71 6.51 -22.03
C LEU A 229 14.17 7.33 -20.85
N VAL A 230 14.75 8.49 -20.59
CA VAL A 230 14.24 9.42 -19.55
C VAL A 230 12.80 9.82 -19.87
N LEU A 231 12.49 10.17 -21.11
CA LEU A 231 11.12 10.52 -21.52
C LEU A 231 10.15 9.36 -21.32
N LEU A 232 10.53 8.15 -21.73
CA LEU A 232 9.71 6.95 -21.54
C LEU A 232 9.36 6.72 -20.06
N PHE A 233 10.37 6.73 -19.19
CA PHE A 233 10.16 6.45 -17.77
C PHE A 233 9.52 7.62 -17.02
N SER A 234 9.76 8.87 -17.43
CA SER A 234 9.05 10.04 -16.90
C SER A 234 7.57 9.99 -17.25
N PHE A 235 7.21 9.58 -18.47
CA PHE A 235 5.82 9.39 -18.86
C PHE A 235 5.14 8.31 -18.01
N ILE A 236 5.77 7.15 -17.85
CA ILE A 236 5.22 6.07 -17.00
C ILE A 236 5.13 6.52 -15.53
N GLY A 237 6.14 7.23 -15.02
CA GLY A 237 6.13 7.79 -13.67
C GLY A 237 4.98 8.79 -13.46
N LEU A 238 4.69 9.63 -14.47
CA LEU A 238 3.56 10.55 -14.46
C LEU A 238 2.22 9.80 -14.44
N LEU A 239 2.08 8.71 -15.21
CA LEU A 239 0.87 7.88 -15.16
C LEU A 239 0.63 7.29 -13.77
N ILE A 240 1.67 6.77 -13.11
CA ILE A 240 1.56 6.19 -11.78
C ILE A 240 1.24 7.25 -10.73
N LEU A 241 2.07 8.30 -10.62
CA LEU A 241 1.92 9.32 -9.58
C LEU A 241 0.68 10.19 -9.84
N GLY A 242 0.51 10.68 -11.07
CA GLY A 242 -0.65 11.48 -11.47
C GLY A 242 -1.94 10.67 -11.35
N GLY A 243 -1.94 9.41 -11.77
CA GLY A 243 -3.08 8.50 -11.61
C GLY A 243 -3.45 8.24 -10.16
N ALA A 244 -2.46 7.97 -9.29
CA ALA A 244 -2.71 7.78 -7.86
C ALA A 244 -3.27 9.03 -7.19
N VAL A 245 -2.75 10.22 -7.51
CA VAL A 245 -3.28 11.50 -7.00
C VAL A 245 -4.71 11.74 -7.50
N CYS A 246 -4.97 11.55 -8.80
CA CYS A 246 -6.30 11.69 -9.36
C CYS A 246 -7.28 10.68 -8.74
N LEU A 247 -6.87 9.44 -8.52
CA LEU A 247 -7.74 8.44 -7.90
C LEU A 247 -8.05 8.78 -6.44
N GLY A 248 -7.05 9.19 -5.66
CA GLY A 248 -7.24 9.58 -4.26
C GLY A 248 -8.16 10.80 -4.12
N PHE A 249 -7.88 11.85 -4.88
CA PHE A 249 -8.71 13.06 -4.91
C PHE A 249 -10.10 12.79 -5.50
N GLY A 250 -10.17 12.01 -6.57
CA GLY A 250 -11.42 11.66 -7.23
C GLY A 250 -12.34 10.84 -6.33
N LEU A 251 -11.81 9.86 -5.59
CA LEU A 251 -12.62 9.08 -4.65
C LEU A 251 -13.01 9.85 -3.39
N SER A 252 -12.27 10.91 -3.01
CA SER A 252 -12.64 11.74 -1.85
C SER A 252 -13.70 12.78 -2.19
N GLU A 253 -13.61 13.40 -3.38
CA GLU A 253 -14.51 14.49 -3.79
C GLU A 253 -15.68 14.02 -4.68
N TYR A 254 -15.48 12.95 -5.45
CA TYR A 254 -16.40 12.50 -6.51
C TYR A 254 -16.66 10.99 -6.42
N GLU A 255 -16.94 10.49 -5.21
CA GLU A 255 -17.18 9.06 -4.98
C GLU A 255 -18.32 8.53 -5.88
N PRO A 256 -18.03 7.63 -6.85
CA PRO A 256 -19.06 7.07 -7.70
C PRO A 256 -19.93 6.11 -6.90
N LEU A 257 -21.25 6.16 -7.12
CA LEU A 257 -22.21 5.31 -6.42
C LEU A 257 -22.03 3.82 -6.81
N GLY A 258 -21.61 3.56 -8.05
CA GLY A 258 -21.38 2.23 -8.60
C GLY A 258 -19.94 1.97 -9.04
N ASN A 259 -19.63 0.70 -9.35
CA ASN A 259 -18.28 0.29 -9.79
C ASN A 259 -18.10 0.30 -11.32
N ARG A 260 -19.16 0.61 -12.09
CA ARG A 260 -19.15 0.49 -13.56
C ARG A 260 -18.10 1.40 -14.20
N LEU A 261 -18.01 2.65 -13.76
CA LEU A 261 -16.99 3.59 -14.22
C LEU A 261 -15.57 3.02 -14.04
N ILE A 262 -15.29 2.47 -12.86
CA ILE A 262 -13.99 1.90 -12.53
C ILE A 262 -13.70 0.66 -13.39
N LEU A 263 -14.67 -0.25 -13.53
CA LEU A 263 -14.52 -1.45 -14.35
C LEU A 263 -14.31 -1.11 -15.83
N ASN A 264 -15.03 -0.11 -16.36
CA ASN A 264 -14.87 0.36 -17.73
C ASN A 264 -13.50 1.00 -17.94
N ALA A 265 -13.05 1.85 -17.01
CA ALA A 265 -11.71 2.45 -17.07
C ALA A 265 -10.61 1.38 -17.02
N LEU A 266 -10.77 0.36 -16.17
CA LEU A 266 -9.86 -0.79 -16.12
C LEU A 266 -9.88 -1.59 -17.42
N ALA A 267 -11.05 -1.85 -18.00
CA ALA A 267 -11.18 -2.55 -19.27
C ALA A 267 -10.48 -1.81 -20.43
N ILE A 268 -10.54 -0.47 -20.44
CA ILE A 268 -9.86 0.38 -21.44
C ILE A 268 -8.35 0.49 -21.15
N SER A 269 -7.93 0.33 -19.90
CA SER A 269 -6.52 0.45 -19.52
C SER A 269 -5.62 -0.62 -20.12
N ALA A 270 -6.12 -1.85 -20.27
CA ALA A 270 -5.39 -2.94 -20.90
C ALA A 270 -5.04 -2.68 -22.38
N PRO A 271 -6.00 -2.38 -23.29
CA PRO A 271 -5.67 -2.07 -24.68
C PRO A 271 -4.82 -0.81 -24.81
N ALA A 272 -5.04 0.22 -23.98
CA ALA A 272 -4.18 1.41 -23.96
C ALA A 272 -2.72 1.07 -23.60
N ALA A 273 -2.52 0.25 -22.56
CA ALA A 273 -1.20 -0.24 -22.19
C ALA A 273 -0.57 -1.09 -23.30
N LEU A 274 -1.34 -1.96 -23.96
CA LEU A 274 -0.83 -2.79 -25.07
C LEU A 274 -0.39 -1.94 -26.27
N VAL A 275 -1.16 -0.92 -26.65
CA VAL A 275 -0.77 0.03 -27.71
C VAL A 275 0.51 0.76 -27.33
N PHE A 276 0.58 1.29 -26.11
CA PHE A 276 1.79 1.95 -25.62
C PHE A 276 3.00 1.01 -25.62
N LEU A 277 2.85 -0.21 -25.12
CA LEU A 277 3.91 -1.22 -25.07
C LEU A 277 4.33 -1.67 -26.46
N TYR A 278 3.42 -1.72 -27.44
CA TYR A 278 3.77 -1.99 -28.82
C TYR A 278 4.62 -0.85 -29.41
N LEU A 279 4.28 0.41 -29.13
CA LEU A 279 5.08 1.57 -29.56
C LEU A 279 6.45 1.58 -28.87
N ALA A 280 6.50 1.35 -27.57
CA ALA A 280 7.74 1.23 -26.81
C ALA A 280 8.61 0.07 -27.34
N PHE A 281 8.01 -1.08 -27.66
CA PHE A 281 8.69 -2.20 -28.31
C PHE A 281 9.32 -1.78 -29.64
N ARG A 282 8.54 -1.16 -30.53
CA ARG A 282 8.99 -0.71 -31.86
C ARG A 282 10.11 0.32 -31.77
N TRP A 283 10.11 1.13 -30.72
CA TRP A 283 11.10 2.17 -30.49
C TRP A 283 12.40 1.62 -29.89
N ILE A 284 12.31 0.71 -28.91
CA ILE A 284 13.45 0.23 -28.13
C ILE A 284 14.11 -1.00 -28.76
N ARG A 285 13.42 -1.75 -29.63
CA ARG A 285 13.96 -2.98 -30.24
C ARG A 285 15.32 -2.76 -30.93
N GLY A 286 16.14 -3.81 -30.91
CA GLY A 286 17.40 -3.87 -31.68
C GLY A 286 18.67 -3.70 -30.86
N ARG A 287 18.60 -3.68 -29.51
CA ARG A 287 19.79 -3.79 -28.66
C ARG A 287 19.75 -5.05 -27.81
N SER A 288 20.92 -5.48 -27.36
CA SER A 288 21.10 -6.52 -26.33
C SER A 288 20.35 -6.19 -25.04
N THR A 289 20.33 -4.93 -24.61
CA THR A 289 19.70 -4.48 -23.35
C THR A 289 18.21 -4.15 -23.47
N SER A 290 17.64 -4.15 -24.68
CA SER A 290 16.25 -3.73 -24.93
C SER A 290 15.23 -4.53 -24.14
N HIS A 291 15.46 -5.83 -23.93
CA HIS A 291 14.54 -6.68 -23.18
C HIS A 291 14.41 -6.27 -21.70
N ARG A 292 15.49 -5.82 -21.07
CA ARG A 292 15.46 -5.37 -19.65
C ARG A 292 14.66 -4.09 -19.49
N ILE A 293 14.93 -3.14 -20.38
CA ILE A 293 14.20 -1.85 -20.42
C ILE A 293 12.72 -2.11 -20.69
N TYR A 294 12.43 -2.96 -21.68
CA TYR A 294 11.07 -3.31 -22.05
C TYR A 294 10.32 -4.02 -20.93
N LEU A 295 10.95 -4.96 -20.23
CA LEU A 295 10.35 -5.66 -19.08
C LEU A 295 10.01 -4.68 -17.96
N LEU A 296 10.90 -3.73 -17.65
CA LEU A 296 10.61 -2.70 -16.66
C LEU A 296 9.45 -1.81 -17.10
N ALA A 297 9.43 -1.38 -18.37
CA ALA A 297 8.34 -0.61 -18.94
C ALA A 297 7.01 -1.39 -18.90
N LEU A 298 7.01 -2.68 -19.21
CA LEU A 298 5.87 -3.58 -19.11
C LEU A 298 5.29 -3.61 -17.70
N ILE A 299 6.12 -3.94 -16.70
CA ILE A 299 5.69 -4.05 -15.30
C ILE A 299 5.11 -2.73 -14.81
N LEU A 300 5.80 -1.61 -15.06
CA LEU A 300 5.34 -0.30 -14.62
C LEU A 300 4.08 0.17 -15.37
N SER A 301 3.93 -0.16 -16.66
CA SER A 301 2.73 0.18 -17.44
C SER A 301 1.50 -0.59 -16.97
N LEU A 302 1.65 -1.85 -16.56
CA LEU A 302 0.57 -2.66 -15.98
C LEU A 302 0.00 -2.07 -14.68
N VAL A 303 0.75 -1.19 -14.00
CA VAL A 303 0.28 -0.44 -12.83
C VAL A 303 -0.15 0.98 -13.20
N GLY A 304 0.64 1.66 -14.02
CA GLY A 304 0.44 3.07 -14.38
C GLY A 304 -0.84 3.32 -15.17
N PHE A 305 -1.15 2.50 -16.17
CA PHE A 305 -2.34 2.70 -17.00
C PHE A 305 -3.66 2.50 -16.22
N PRO A 306 -3.84 1.43 -15.43
CA PRO A 306 -5.02 1.29 -14.57
C PRO A 306 -5.22 2.45 -13.62
N LEU A 307 -4.15 2.91 -12.93
CA LEU A 307 -4.23 4.04 -12.01
C LEU A 307 -4.58 5.34 -12.72
N ALA A 308 -3.88 5.66 -13.80
CA ALA A 308 -4.10 6.88 -14.58
C ALA A 308 -5.53 6.94 -15.12
N LEU A 309 -5.99 5.90 -15.81
CA LEU A 309 -7.30 5.93 -16.46
C LEU A 309 -8.44 5.86 -15.45
N THR A 310 -8.33 5.06 -14.40
CA THR A 310 -9.36 5.03 -13.34
C THR A 310 -9.41 6.36 -12.60
N GLY A 311 -8.25 6.88 -12.17
CA GLY A 311 -8.18 8.15 -11.46
C GLY A 311 -8.70 9.32 -12.30
N SER A 312 -8.27 9.42 -13.56
CA SER A 312 -8.78 10.43 -14.48
C SER A 312 -10.27 10.26 -14.78
N ALA A 313 -10.78 9.03 -14.94
CA ALA A 313 -12.20 8.78 -15.17
C ALA A 313 -13.05 9.28 -14.00
N VAL A 314 -12.68 8.96 -12.75
CA VAL A 314 -13.41 9.43 -11.56
C VAL A 314 -13.37 10.95 -11.44
N VAL A 315 -12.19 11.56 -11.58
CA VAL A 315 -12.06 13.03 -11.50
C VAL A 315 -12.85 13.73 -12.60
N THR A 316 -12.72 13.28 -13.85
CA THR A 316 -13.46 13.89 -14.95
C THR A 316 -14.97 13.64 -14.85
N ASN A 317 -15.39 12.51 -14.26
CA ASN A 317 -16.79 12.23 -14.00
C ASN A 317 -17.44 13.30 -13.12
N GLY A 318 -16.78 13.71 -12.03
CA GLY A 318 -17.32 14.73 -11.14
C GLY A 318 -16.97 16.17 -11.52
N TYR A 319 -15.73 16.44 -11.90
CA TYR A 319 -15.25 17.80 -12.19
C TYR A 319 -15.91 18.41 -13.44
N LEU A 320 -16.19 17.61 -14.47
CA LEU A 320 -16.85 18.07 -15.69
C LEU A 320 -18.38 17.95 -15.62
N ASP A 321 -18.93 17.54 -14.47
CA ASP A 321 -20.37 17.35 -14.30
C ASP A 321 -21.09 18.70 -14.16
N GLN A 322 -21.98 18.99 -15.11
CA GLN A 322 -22.87 20.15 -15.11
C GLN A 322 -24.32 19.78 -14.76
N GLY A 323 -24.57 18.53 -14.37
CA GLY A 323 -25.88 18.01 -14.02
C GLY A 323 -26.45 18.64 -12.76
N VAL A 324 -27.79 18.65 -12.70
CA VAL A 324 -28.54 19.12 -11.53
C VAL A 324 -28.47 18.06 -10.44
N GLU A 325 -28.25 18.52 -9.20
CA GLU A 325 -28.25 17.68 -8.02
C GLU A 325 -29.63 17.05 -7.80
N THR A 326 -29.67 15.74 -7.66
CA THR A 326 -30.87 14.96 -7.37
C THR A 326 -30.84 14.53 -5.92
N THR A 327 -31.95 14.72 -5.22
CA THR A 327 -32.09 14.35 -3.81
C THR A 327 -32.86 13.04 -3.70
N ARG A 328 -32.28 12.05 -3.02
CA ARG A 328 -32.89 10.72 -2.79
C ARG A 328 -33.09 10.49 -1.30
N ASP A 329 -34.32 10.22 -0.92
CA ASP A 329 -34.67 9.84 0.45
C ASP A 329 -34.72 8.32 0.54
N VAL A 330 -33.76 7.71 1.24
CA VAL A 330 -33.62 6.25 1.33
C VAL A 330 -33.61 5.76 2.78
N PRO A 331 -34.27 4.61 3.07
CA PRO A 331 -34.18 3.97 4.36
C PRO A 331 -32.84 3.24 4.50
N VAL A 332 -32.22 3.36 5.67
CA VAL A 332 -31.00 2.61 6.00
C VAL A 332 -31.39 1.20 6.42
N THR A 333 -30.90 0.19 5.71
CA THR A 333 -31.21 -1.21 5.97
C THR A 333 -30.29 -1.83 7.01
N ASP A 334 -29.00 -1.51 6.94
CA ASP A 334 -27.98 -2.05 7.84
C ASP A 334 -26.77 -1.11 7.91
N ARG A 335 -25.90 -1.30 8.91
CA ARG A 335 -24.67 -0.55 9.11
C ARG A 335 -23.57 -1.44 9.68
N TYR A 336 -22.35 -1.30 9.17
CA TYR A 336 -21.21 -2.09 9.66
C TYR A 336 -19.90 -1.30 9.60
N VAL A 337 -18.88 -1.83 10.30
CA VAL A 337 -17.53 -1.22 10.38
C VAL A 337 -16.51 -2.20 9.86
N THR A 338 -15.71 -1.78 8.89
CA THR A 338 -14.54 -2.54 8.45
C THR A 338 -13.32 -2.04 9.20
N LYS A 339 -12.59 -2.93 9.87
CA LYS A 339 -11.36 -2.62 10.62
C LYS A 339 -10.14 -3.14 9.85
N ASN A 340 -9.22 -2.24 9.52
CA ASN A 340 -7.86 -2.58 9.11
C ASN A 340 -6.90 -2.35 10.28
N LYS A 341 -5.62 -2.74 10.15
CA LYS A 341 -4.61 -2.68 11.21
C LYS A 341 -4.56 -1.32 11.92
N ASP A 342 -4.68 -0.24 11.15
CA ASP A 342 -4.54 1.14 11.64
C ASP A 342 -5.73 2.05 11.29
N SER A 343 -6.81 1.53 10.69
CA SER A 343 -7.97 2.34 10.26
C SER A 343 -9.32 1.64 10.44
N ARG A 344 -10.38 2.44 10.56
CA ARG A 344 -11.78 1.98 10.57
C ARG A 344 -12.56 2.77 9.53
N THR A 345 -13.30 2.06 8.69
CA THR A 345 -14.22 2.67 7.72
C THR A 345 -15.65 2.27 8.08
N TYR A 346 -16.54 3.25 8.08
CA TYR A 346 -17.92 3.12 8.53
C TYR A 346 -18.83 3.09 7.31
N TYR A 347 -19.68 2.06 7.21
CA TYR A 347 -20.56 1.88 6.05
C TYR A 347 -22.03 1.88 6.47
N LEU A 348 -22.86 2.57 5.68
CA LEU A 348 -24.30 2.40 5.67
C LEU A 348 -24.70 1.59 4.43
N THR A 349 -25.75 0.80 4.55
CA THR A 349 -26.37 0.10 3.43
C THR A 349 -27.82 0.54 3.27
N PHE A 350 -28.29 0.56 2.03
CA PHE A 350 -29.66 0.93 1.68
C PHE A 350 -30.08 0.22 0.39
N PRO A 351 -31.39 0.09 0.10
CA PRO A 351 -31.85 -0.49 -1.14
C PRO A 351 -31.36 0.34 -2.33
N SER A 352 -30.78 -0.32 -3.33
CA SER A 352 -30.28 0.36 -4.53
C SER A 352 -31.45 0.92 -5.32
N TRP A 353 -31.36 2.19 -5.72
CA TRP A 353 -32.29 2.80 -6.68
C TRP A 353 -31.82 2.63 -8.12
N GLN A 354 -30.56 2.22 -8.35
CA GLN A 354 -30.05 1.91 -9.68
C GLN A 354 -30.36 0.47 -10.08
N HIS A 355 -30.35 -0.45 -9.12
CA HIS A 355 -30.52 -1.88 -9.33
C HIS A 355 -31.60 -2.45 -8.39
N PRO A 356 -32.88 -2.43 -8.82
CA PRO A 356 -33.99 -2.90 -7.98
C PRO A 356 -33.75 -4.33 -7.47
N GLY A 357 -33.80 -4.50 -6.15
CA GLY A 357 -33.56 -5.79 -5.47
C GLY A 357 -32.13 -5.96 -4.95
N GLU A 358 -31.20 -5.07 -5.30
CA GLU A 358 -29.85 -5.04 -4.74
C GLU A 358 -29.74 -4.00 -3.60
N THR A 359 -28.64 -4.04 -2.86
CA THR A 359 -28.31 -3.06 -1.82
C THR A 359 -27.03 -2.33 -2.17
N ASP A 360 -27.06 -1.01 -2.11
CA ASP A 360 -25.87 -0.18 -2.23
C ASP A 360 -25.24 0.02 -0.85
N ARG A 361 -23.93 0.28 -0.84
CA ARG A 361 -23.16 0.58 0.36
C ARG A 361 -22.43 1.90 0.19
N LEU A 362 -22.36 2.66 1.27
CA LEU A 362 -21.78 4.00 1.27
C LEU A 362 -20.88 4.21 2.47
N SER A 363 -19.64 4.65 2.22
CA SER A 363 -18.74 5.10 3.28
C SER A 363 -19.24 6.42 3.86
N VAL A 364 -19.29 6.51 5.19
CA VAL A 364 -19.77 7.70 5.90
C VAL A 364 -18.80 8.15 6.98
N THR A 365 -18.96 9.41 7.42
CA THR A 365 -18.24 9.91 8.59
C THR A 365 -18.66 9.19 9.86
N VAL A 366 -17.76 9.16 10.86
CA VAL A 366 -18.04 8.54 12.16
C VAL A 366 -19.25 9.17 12.87
N ASP A 367 -19.47 10.47 12.68
CA ASP A 367 -20.56 11.20 13.32
C ASP A 367 -21.92 10.84 12.72
N LEU A 368 -22.00 10.76 11.38
CA LEU A 368 -23.20 10.30 10.70
C LEU A 368 -23.48 8.82 11.06
N PHE A 369 -22.46 7.97 11.07
CA PHE A 369 -22.61 6.57 11.45
C PHE A 369 -23.13 6.39 12.89
N ARG A 370 -22.68 7.24 13.83
CA ARG A 370 -23.11 7.18 15.25
C ARG A 370 -24.55 7.63 15.44
N THR A 371 -25.03 8.56 14.62
CA THR A 371 -26.39 9.13 14.75
C THR A 371 -27.44 8.30 14.00
N VAL A 372 -27.07 7.70 12.87
CA VAL A 372 -27.99 6.92 12.04
C VAL A 372 -28.12 5.47 12.52
N ARG A 373 -29.36 4.97 12.58
CA ARG A 373 -29.73 3.58 12.93
C ARG A 373 -30.43 2.89 11.75
N PRO A 374 -30.38 1.54 11.65
CA PRO A 374 -31.24 0.82 10.72
C PRO A 374 -32.71 1.19 10.95
N GLY A 375 -33.44 1.47 9.86
CA GLY A 375 -34.80 2.00 9.87
C GLY A 375 -34.88 3.53 9.78
N ASP A 376 -33.80 4.26 10.11
CA ASP A 376 -33.74 5.70 9.87
C ASP A 376 -33.73 5.99 8.36
N ARG A 377 -34.11 7.22 8.01
CA ARG A 377 -34.04 7.73 6.64
C ARG A 377 -32.87 8.70 6.49
N ILE A 378 -32.14 8.57 5.40
CA ILE A 378 -31.07 9.49 5.01
C ILE A 378 -31.40 10.13 3.67
N ILE A 379 -30.94 11.37 3.51
CA ILE A 379 -30.98 12.09 2.26
C ILE A 379 -29.61 11.97 1.61
N ILE A 380 -29.56 11.33 0.45
CA ILE A 380 -28.37 11.24 -0.38
C ILE A 380 -28.57 12.20 -1.55
N ARG A 381 -27.62 13.12 -1.70
CA ARG A 381 -27.58 14.09 -2.79
C ARG A 381 -26.59 13.58 -3.82
N THR A 382 -27.04 13.39 -5.05
CA THR A 382 -26.24 12.83 -6.12
C THR A 382 -26.26 13.70 -7.36
N LYS A 383 -25.27 13.53 -8.22
CA LYS A 383 -25.24 14.13 -9.55
C LYS A 383 -24.98 13.07 -10.61
N PRO A 384 -25.47 13.25 -11.84
CA PRO A 384 -25.45 12.21 -12.87
C PRO A 384 -24.04 11.84 -13.37
N GLY A 385 -23.04 12.68 -13.16
CA GLY A 385 -21.68 12.48 -13.66
C GLY A 385 -21.53 12.78 -15.15
N PHE A 386 -20.37 13.29 -15.55
CA PHE A 386 -20.03 13.53 -16.95
C PHE A 386 -20.07 12.25 -17.80
N TRP A 387 -19.68 11.11 -17.22
CA TRP A 387 -19.71 9.80 -17.86
C TRP A 387 -21.02 9.03 -17.63
N GLN A 388 -22.08 9.72 -17.21
CA GLN A 388 -23.38 9.12 -16.83
C GLN A 388 -23.28 8.12 -15.68
N GLU A 389 -22.26 8.28 -14.84
CA GLU A 389 -22.05 7.46 -13.65
C GLU A 389 -22.33 8.34 -12.44
N GLU A 390 -23.41 8.03 -11.74
CA GLU A 390 -23.88 8.83 -10.61
C GLU A 390 -22.82 8.87 -9.51
N TRP A 391 -22.57 10.04 -8.95
CA TRP A 391 -21.63 10.24 -7.84
C TRP A 391 -22.28 11.04 -6.71
N ILE A 392 -21.70 10.91 -5.52
CA ILE A 392 -22.30 11.37 -4.27
C ILE A 392 -21.82 12.79 -3.97
N ALA A 393 -22.73 13.76 -4.04
CA ALA A 393 -22.49 15.17 -3.77
C ALA A 393 -22.65 15.53 -2.29
N GLY A 394 -23.43 14.74 -1.54
CA GLY A 394 -23.62 14.98 -0.11
C GLY A 394 -24.51 13.93 0.55
N ILE A 395 -24.38 13.81 1.87
CA ILE A 395 -25.17 12.87 2.67
C ILE A 395 -25.58 13.58 3.95
N GLU A 396 -26.86 13.54 4.27
CA GLU A 396 -27.39 14.09 5.51
C GLU A 396 -28.47 13.18 6.08
N ARG A 397 -28.64 13.22 7.40
CA ARG A 397 -29.75 12.51 8.05
C ARG A 397 -31.04 13.26 7.71
N LYS A 398 -32.05 12.56 7.20
CA LYS A 398 -33.40 13.13 7.14
C LYS A 398 -33.86 13.25 8.58
N ALA A 399 -34.01 14.47 9.10
CA ALA A 399 -34.65 14.67 10.38
C ALA A 399 -35.99 13.91 10.34
N ALA A 400 -36.17 12.96 11.26
CA ALA A 400 -37.45 12.28 11.40
C ALA A 400 -38.49 13.40 11.56
N GLY A 401 -39.42 13.49 10.61
CA GLY A 401 -40.24 14.69 10.39
C GLY A 401 -40.66 15.31 11.71
N GLU A 402 -40.22 16.56 11.94
CA GLU A 402 -40.56 17.45 13.06
C GLU A 402 -41.26 16.75 14.22
N HIS A 403 -40.54 15.87 14.94
CA HIS A 403 -40.98 15.44 16.25
C HIS A 403 -40.63 16.56 17.24
N ARG A 404 -41.32 17.70 17.12
CA ARG A 404 -41.52 18.70 18.19
C ARG A 404 -40.27 19.15 18.97
N ASP A 405 -39.10 19.22 18.34
CA ASP A 405 -37.82 19.57 19.01
C ASP A 405 -37.62 21.07 19.29
N ASP A 406 -38.59 21.93 18.97
CA ASP A 406 -38.56 23.36 19.32
C ASP A 406 -39.27 23.70 20.65
N ALA A 407 -39.49 22.71 21.52
CA ALA A 407 -39.94 22.97 22.88
C ALA A 407 -38.78 23.32 23.84
N SER A 408 -37.57 22.87 23.54
CA SER A 408 -36.37 23.07 24.37
C SER A 408 -35.55 24.33 24.04
N ALA A 409 -36.01 25.18 23.11
CA ALA A 409 -35.35 26.45 22.80
C ALA A 409 -35.17 27.29 24.09
N GLY A 410 -33.94 27.33 24.59
CA GLY A 410 -33.53 28.08 25.79
C GLY A 410 -33.25 27.26 27.06
N ILE A 411 -33.36 25.94 27.06
CA ILE A 411 -32.91 25.10 28.18
C ILE A 411 -31.55 24.49 27.82
N PRO A 412 -30.46 24.84 28.52
CA PRO A 412 -29.13 24.29 28.22
C PRO A 412 -28.95 22.91 28.89
N LEU A 413 -29.88 22.00 28.62
CA LEU A 413 -29.84 20.58 28.97
C LEU A 413 -30.16 19.78 27.71
N HIS A 414 -29.46 18.67 27.49
CA HIS A 414 -29.78 17.75 26.40
C HIS A 414 -30.30 16.44 26.99
N LEU A 415 -31.52 16.06 26.62
CA LEU A 415 -32.10 14.80 27.06
C LEU A 415 -31.27 13.62 26.50
N VAL A 416 -30.87 12.70 27.38
CA VAL A 416 -30.16 11.46 26.99
C VAL A 416 -31.17 10.33 26.85
N ASP A 417 -31.90 10.02 27.92
CA ASP A 417 -33.00 9.06 27.91
C ASP A 417 -33.93 9.23 29.13
N ILE A 418 -35.09 8.57 29.07
CA ILE A 418 -36.06 8.46 30.17
C ILE A 418 -36.25 6.97 30.46
N ARG A 419 -36.14 6.59 31.73
CA ARG A 419 -36.27 5.20 32.18
C ARG A 419 -37.22 5.09 33.36
N PHE A 420 -37.93 3.97 33.46
CA PHE A 420 -38.87 3.71 34.54
C PHE A 420 -38.43 2.54 35.40
N TYR A 421 -38.73 2.56 36.69
CA TYR A 421 -38.52 1.43 37.61
C TYR A 421 -39.57 1.43 38.72
N GLU A 422 -39.86 0.27 39.30
CA GLU A 422 -40.75 0.16 40.46
C GLU A 422 -39.96 0.37 41.76
N GLY A 423 -40.59 0.98 42.76
CA GLY A 423 -40.04 1.12 44.09
C GLY A 423 -41.10 1.41 45.15
N GLY A 424 -40.66 1.52 46.41
CA GLY A 424 -41.50 2.01 47.50
C GLY A 424 -41.57 3.54 47.54
N THR A 425 -42.02 4.07 48.69
CA THR A 425 -42.05 5.52 48.98
C THR A 425 -40.68 6.17 48.95
N SER A 426 -39.64 5.42 49.31
CA SER A 426 -38.26 5.86 49.23
C SER A 426 -37.62 5.47 47.90
N ASN A 427 -36.75 6.36 47.42
CA ASN A 427 -36.01 6.14 46.18
C ASN A 427 -35.12 4.89 46.31
N VAL A 428 -35.14 4.04 45.29
CA VAL A 428 -34.29 2.86 45.21
C VAL A 428 -32.86 3.29 44.88
N PRO A 429 -31.83 2.87 45.66
CA PRO A 429 -30.44 3.14 45.33
C PRO A 429 -30.11 2.75 43.89
N ILE A 430 -29.28 3.56 43.21
CA ILE A 430 -29.06 3.46 41.76
C ILE A 430 -28.66 2.05 41.31
N ASP A 431 -27.81 1.37 42.08
CA ASP A 431 -27.30 0.02 41.78
C ASP A 431 -28.35 -1.08 41.94
N ASN A 432 -29.47 -0.77 42.61
CA ASN A 432 -30.58 -1.69 42.86
C ASN A 432 -31.78 -1.42 41.95
N ARG A 433 -31.73 -0.39 41.10
CA ARG A 433 -32.84 -0.04 40.19
C ARG A 433 -32.98 -1.08 39.09
N ARG A 434 -34.19 -1.63 38.95
CA ARG A 434 -34.56 -2.53 37.85
C ARG A 434 -35.43 -1.78 36.85
N TYR A 435 -34.83 -1.33 35.76
CA TYR A 435 -35.56 -0.57 34.76
C TYR A 435 -36.43 -1.46 33.89
N ALA A 436 -37.67 -1.06 33.66
CA ALA A 436 -38.63 -1.75 32.82
C ALA A 436 -39.57 -0.76 32.14
N SER A 437 -40.22 -1.17 31.05
CA SER A 437 -41.33 -0.44 30.41
C SER A 437 -42.68 -1.12 30.63
N GLU A 438 -42.69 -2.25 31.34
CA GLU A 438 -43.87 -3.04 31.67
C GLU A 438 -43.82 -3.40 33.15
N PHE A 439 -44.94 -3.22 33.85
CA PHE A 439 -45.06 -3.44 35.28
C PHE A 439 -46.35 -4.20 35.59
N SER A 440 -46.30 -5.10 36.58
CA SER A 440 -47.47 -5.89 36.99
C SER A 440 -48.35 -5.06 37.91
N ARG A 441 -49.66 -4.99 37.63
CA ARG A 441 -50.63 -4.28 38.46
C ARG A 441 -50.59 -4.72 39.92
N ASP A 442 -50.58 -6.03 40.16
CA ASP A 442 -50.67 -6.63 41.49
C ASP A 442 -49.39 -6.45 42.33
N ALA A 443 -48.28 -6.09 41.69
CA ALA A 443 -46.98 -5.92 42.36
C ALA A 443 -46.50 -4.47 42.40
N SER A 444 -47.05 -3.58 41.58
CA SER A 444 -46.51 -2.24 41.39
C SER A 444 -47.06 -1.25 42.40
N ARG A 445 -46.15 -0.62 43.15
CA ARG A 445 -46.44 0.49 44.06
C ARG A 445 -46.17 1.83 43.40
N TYR A 446 -44.96 2.36 43.58
CA TYR A 446 -44.54 3.61 42.94
C TYR A 446 -43.78 3.31 41.66
N ILE A 447 -44.20 3.92 40.55
CA ILE A 447 -43.43 3.93 39.31
C ILE A 447 -42.59 5.20 39.30
N TRP A 448 -41.27 5.02 39.40
CA TRP A 448 -40.29 6.08 39.34
C TRP A 448 -39.92 6.36 37.90
N CYS A 449 -39.90 7.63 37.50
CA CYS A 449 -39.42 8.11 36.23
C CYS A 449 -38.07 8.81 36.40
N GLN A 450 -37.00 8.21 35.89
CA GLN A 450 -35.67 8.80 35.86
C GLN A 450 -35.42 9.48 34.51
N VAL A 451 -34.97 10.71 34.56
CA VAL A 451 -34.56 11.52 33.41
C VAL A 451 -33.04 11.65 33.45
N ASN A 452 -32.35 11.16 32.42
CA ASN A 452 -30.91 11.32 32.25
C ASN A 452 -30.63 12.43 31.23
N MET A 453 -29.66 13.30 31.51
CA MET A 453 -29.40 14.48 30.70
C MET A 453 -27.90 14.84 30.66
N GLU A 454 -27.48 15.48 29.58
CA GLU A 454 -26.18 16.16 29.48
C GLU A 454 -26.33 17.64 29.87
N ASN A 455 -25.36 18.13 30.62
CA ASN A 455 -25.33 19.52 31.08
C ASN A 455 -24.67 20.42 30.03
N GLY A 456 -25.48 21.23 29.33
CA GLY A 456 -24.98 22.21 28.36
C GLY A 456 -24.20 23.37 28.99
N LEU A 457 -24.30 23.55 30.31
CA LEU A 457 -23.53 24.53 31.11
C LEU A 457 -22.37 23.87 31.87
N TRP A 458 -21.89 22.71 31.41
CA TRP A 458 -20.77 22.02 32.02
C TRP A 458 -19.53 22.93 32.05
N GLN A 459 -18.88 23.02 33.21
CA GLN A 459 -17.76 23.91 33.54
C GLN A 459 -18.08 25.42 33.53
N ASP A 460 -19.29 25.85 33.20
CA ASP A 460 -19.71 27.25 33.27
C ASP A 460 -20.29 27.59 34.66
N LYS A 461 -21.56 27.23 34.90
CA LYS A 461 -22.27 27.57 36.14
C LYS A 461 -23.29 26.51 36.55
N SER A 462 -23.48 26.37 37.86
CA SER A 462 -24.57 25.55 38.40
C SER A 462 -25.88 26.28 38.18
N ARG A 463 -26.94 25.55 37.81
CA ARG A 463 -28.27 26.13 37.58
C ARG A 463 -29.33 25.28 38.27
N LEU A 464 -30.24 25.95 38.96
CA LEU A 464 -31.47 25.34 39.49
C LEU A 464 -32.50 25.26 38.37
N TYR A 465 -33.07 24.08 38.20
CA TYR A 465 -34.18 23.81 37.28
C TYR A 465 -35.38 23.30 38.07
N THR A 466 -36.58 23.55 37.54
CA THR A 466 -37.81 22.94 38.06
C THR A 466 -38.25 21.85 37.09
N PHE A 467 -38.31 20.60 37.56
CA PHE A 467 -38.80 19.48 36.77
C PHE A 467 -40.23 19.17 37.14
N ASP A 468 -41.10 19.02 36.13
CA ASP A 468 -42.48 18.57 36.32
C ASP A 468 -42.71 17.24 35.59
N TRP A 469 -43.30 16.27 36.28
CA TRP A 469 -43.71 14.98 35.72
C TRP A 469 -45.23 14.93 35.66
N GLN A 470 -45.77 14.75 34.47
CA GLN A 470 -47.20 14.53 34.26
C GLN A 470 -47.43 13.09 33.81
N TYR A 471 -48.02 12.27 34.68
CA TYR A 471 -48.40 10.89 34.40
C TYR A 471 -49.78 10.87 33.77
N ILE A 472 -49.86 10.52 32.49
CA ILE A 472 -51.06 10.57 31.67
C ILE A 472 -51.45 9.15 31.28
N HIS A 473 -52.66 8.73 31.61
CA HIS A 473 -53.20 7.43 31.21
C HIS A 473 -53.59 7.43 29.73
N SER A 474 -53.79 6.25 29.12
CA SER A 474 -54.09 6.11 27.70
C SER A 474 -55.40 6.77 27.24
N ASP A 475 -56.32 7.04 28.16
CA ASP A 475 -57.54 7.81 27.91
C ASP A 475 -57.31 9.34 27.90
N GLY A 476 -56.08 9.79 28.16
CA GLY A 476 -55.69 11.20 28.22
C GLY A 476 -55.84 11.84 29.60
N SER A 477 -56.37 11.13 30.61
CA SER A 477 -56.49 11.65 31.96
C SER A 477 -55.13 11.79 32.66
N ILE A 478 -54.92 12.92 33.34
CA ILE A 478 -53.75 13.12 34.20
C ILE A 478 -53.99 12.39 35.52
N GLN A 479 -53.16 11.40 35.79
CA GLN A 479 -53.24 10.53 36.96
C GLN A 479 -52.40 11.07 38.12
N GLY A 480 -51.32 11.80 37.81
CA GLY A 480 -50.44 12.40 38.80
C GLY A 480 -49.60 13.51 38.19
N GLU A 481 -49.36 14.55 38.96
CA GLU A 481 -48.47 15.67 38.61
C GLU A 481 -47.56 15.96 39.78
N LEU A 482 -46.25 15.99 39.52
CA LEU A 482 -45.23 16.19 40.55
C LEU A 482 -44.19 17.20 40.09
N THR A 483 -43.75 18.05 41.01
CA THR A 483 -42.75 19.10 40.76
C THR A 483 -41.55 18.92 41.68
N LEU A 484 -40.34 18.96 41.13
CA LEU A 484 -39.09 18.86 41.90
C LEU A 484 -38.07 19.92 41.47
N PRO A 485 -37.64 20.81 42.39
CA PRO A 485 -36.47 21.63 42.16
C PRO A 485 -35.20 20.78 42.16
N PHE A 486 -34.37 20.90 41.12
CA PHE A 486 -33.12 20.15 40.98
C PHE A 486 -31.98 21.04 40.47
N THR A 487 -30.90 21.10 41.25
CA THR A 487 -29.69 21.86 40.86
C THR A 487 -28.74 20.98 40.07
N VAL A 488 -28.58 21.27 38.78
CA VAL A 488 -27.53 20.68 37.96
C VAL A 488 -26.25 21.47 38.22
N ARG A 489 -25.24 20.80 38.79
CA ARG A 489 -23.97 21.43 39.16
C ARG A 489 -23.04 21.58 37.95
N LYS A 490 -22.24 22.64 37.93
CA LYS A 490 -21.25 22.88 36.85
C LYS A 490 -20.20 21.78 36.70
N ASP A 491 -19.90 21.03 37.75
CA ASP A 491 -18.94 19.92 37.73
C ASP A 491 -19.53 18.61 37.19
N TRP A 492 -20.85 18.56 36.94
CA TRP A 492 -21.50 17.41 36.34
C TRP A 492 -21.62 17.57 34.84
N ARG A 493 -20.94 16.69 34.09
CA ARG A 493 -21.12 16.59 32.63
C ARG A 493 -22.46 15.97 32.27
N THR A 494 -22.86 14.97 33.06
CA THR A 494 -24.14 14.29 32.97
C THR A 494 -24.83 14.34 34.32
N ALA A 495 -26.14 14.52 34.34
CA ALA A 495 -26.95 14.49 35.55
C ALA A 495 -28.16 13.58 35.36
N TRP A 496 -28.74 13.16 36.47
CA TRP A 496 -30.02 12.45 36.46
C TRP A 496 -30.88 12.93 37.62
N VAL A 497 -32.19 12.94 37.39
CA VAL A 497 -33.20 13.27 38.40
C VAL A 497 -34.33 12.25 38.28
N SER A 498 -34.93 11.87 39.39
CA SER A 498 -36.02 10.89 39.39
C SER A 498 -37.10 11.28 40.39
N HIS A 499 -38.35 11.13 39.98
CA HIS A 499 -39.51 11.24 40.86
C HIS A 499 -40.50 10.12 40.54
N SER A 500 -41.31 9.70 41.52
CA SER A 500 -42.35 8.70 41.35
C SER A 500 -43.75 9.24 41.53
N TRP A 501 -44.72 8.50 40.99
CA TRP A 501 -46.14 8.55 41.34
C TRP A 501 -46.59 7.15 41.74
N GLY A 502 -47.58 7.01 42.63
CA GLY A 502 -48.12 5.70 43.03
C GLY A 502 -48.66 5.66 44.45
N TRP A 503 -48.79 4.45 44.97
CA TRP A 503 -49.39 4.15 46.29
C TRP A 503 -48.50 3.22 47.11
N ASP A 504 -48.66 3.26 48.43
CA ASP A 504 -47.94 2.37 49.37
C ASP A 504 -48.27 0.90 49.17
N GLU A 505 -49.54 0.61 48.89
CA GLU A 505 -50.03 -0.73 48.60
C GLU A 505 -50.06 -0.96 47.08
N PRO A 506 -49.71 -2.15 46.58
CA PRO A 506 -49.79 -2.45 45.15
C PRO A 506 -51.24 -2.69 44.69
N GLY A 507 -51.48 -2.77 43.39
CA GLY A 507 -52.80 -3.08 42.81
C GLY A 507 -53.66 -1.86 42.43
N HIS A 508 -53.24 -0.66 42.85
CA HIS A 508 -54.01 0.57 42.64
C HIS A 508 -53.88 1.18 41.23
N TRP A 509 -52.86 0.80 40.47
CA TRP A 509 -52.71 1.28 39.09
C TRP A 509 -53.83 0.74 38.20
N PRO A 510 -54.57 1.61 37.48
CA PRO A 510 -55.35 1.17 36.33
C PRO A 510 -54.48 0.44 35.31
N GLY A 511 -54.99 -0.68 34.76
CA GLY A 511 -54.32 -1.38 33.68
C GLY A 511 -54.36 -0.55 32.40
N GLY A 512 -53.24 -0.45 31.69
CA GLY A 512 -53.16 0.39 30.49
C GLY A 512 -51.78 0.96 30.21
N ARG A 513 -51.69 1.74 29.14
CA ARG A 513 -50.47 2.44 28.74
C ARG A 513 -50.44 3.82 29.37
N TYR A 514 -49.32 4.16 29.99
CA TYR A 514 -49.04 5.45 30.58
C TYR A 514 -48.00 6.19 29.76
N ARG A 515 -48.19 7.50 29.64
CA ARG A 515 -47.22 8.44 29.10
C ARG A 515 -46.82 9.41 30.20
N VAL A 516 -45.53 9.57 30.40
CA VAL A 516 -44.98 10.54 31.36
C VAL A 516 -44.34 11.67 30.57
N VAL A 517 -44.93 12.86 30.66
CA VAL A 517 -44.42 14.08 30.04
C VAL A 517 -43.54 14.80 31.06
N ILE A 518 -42.34 15.19 30.63
CA ILE A 518 -41.37 15.92 31.44
C ILE A 518 -41.33 17.37 30.97
N LEU A 519 -41.60 18.29 31.88
CA LEU A 519 -41.38 19.72 31.69
C LEU A 519 -40.15 20.14 32.49
N VAL A 520 -39.37 21.06 31.95
CA VAL A 520 -38.26 21.74 32.64
C VAL A 520 -38.48 23.24 32.56
N ASP A 521 -38.53 23.91 33.71
CA ASP A 521 -38.87 25.33 33.81
C ASP A 521 -40.17 25.66 33.03
N GLY A 522 -41.17 24.78 33.10
CA GLY A 522 -42.46 24.90 32.40
C GLY A 522 -42.43 24.62 30.90
N LYS A 523 -41.29 24.22 30.31
CA LYS A 523 -41.16 23.89 28.88
C LYS A 523 -41.04 22.38 28.64
N PRO A 524 -41.63 21.81 27.58
CA PRO A 524 -41.47 20.40 27.28
C PRO A 524 -40.00 20.03 27.06
N PHE A 525 -39.55 19.01 27.77
CA PHE A 525 -38.16 18.51 27.74
C PHE A 525 -38.05 17.10 27.16
N GLY A 526 -39.08 16.26 27.36
CA GLY A 526 -39.14 14.91 26.80
C GLY A 526 -40.36 14.15 27.28
N GLU A 527 -40.61 12.97 26.71
CA GLU A 527 -41.64 12.06 27.20
C GLU A 527 -41.18 10.59 27.13
N GLY A 528 -41.69 9.77 28.04
CA GLY A 528 -41.49 8.32 28.03
C GLY A 528 -42.80 7.59 28.26
N THR A 529 -42.86 6.29 27.93
CA THR A 529 -44.07 5.48 28.15
C THR A 529 -43.78 4.17 28.88
N PHE A 530 -44.69 3.75 29.74
CA PHE A 530 -44.70 2.41 30.35
C PHE A 530 -46.11 1.81 30.32
N THR A 531 -46.23 0.51 30.60
CA THR A 531 -47.52 -0.21 30.61
C THR A 531 -47.72 -0.92 31.93
N ILE A 532 -48.93 -0.84 32.49
CA ILE A 532 -49.38 -1.65 33.62
C ILE A 532 -50.20 -2.83 33.08
N ARG A 533 -49.84 -4.06 33.44
CA ARG A 533 -50.52 -5.30 33.04
C ARG A 533 -51.16 -6.02 34.21
#